data_AF-A0A0S7YG37-F1
#
_entry.id   AF-A0A0S7YG37-F1
#
_cell.length_a   1.000
_cell.length_b   1.000
_cell.length_c   1.000
_cell.angle_alpha   90.00
_cell.angle_beta   90.00
_cell.angle_gamma   90.00
#
_symmetry.space_group_name_H-M   'P 1'
#
loop_
_entity.id
_entity.type
_entity.pdbx_description
1 polymer ?
#
loop_
_entity_poly.entity_id
_entity_poly.type
_entity_poly.pdbx_seq_one_letter_code
_entity_poly.pdbx_strand_id
1 'polypeptide(L)'
;MKIIRHIGSLAFVLGLFTVIFIGMPWHVTVSDDPVVPWWLRIAVYCILGGILLVLITVAIEQRKGKVLGEELSSPEPVPQMLLLNSTEVPGREITEILGLVKGHTIFAIWLGKDLSALVRLVLGGELTEYTEMMG
;
A
#
# COMPACT_ATOMS: atom_id res chain seq x y z
N MET A 1 8.22 1.76 -25.03
CA MET A 1 7.52 0.57 -24.51
C MET A 1 6.97 0.74 -23.08
N LYS A 2 7.72 1.29 -22.10
CA LYS A 2 7.23 1.45 -20.71
C LYS A 2 5.99 2.37 -20.58
N ILE A 3 5.96 3.47 -21.35
CA ILE A 3 4.86 4.47 -21.33
C ILE A 3 3.51 3.85 -21.76
N ILE A 4 3.51 3.04 -22.82
CA ILE A 4 2.30 2.37 -23.31
C ILE A 4 1.72 1.43 -22.25
N ARG A 5 2.59 0.69 -21.54
CA ARG A 5 2.19 -0.19 -20.43
C ARG A 5 1.62 0.60 -19.24
N HIS A 6 2.17 1.76 -18.92
CA HIS A 6 1.64 2.61 -17.85
C HIS A 6 0.27 3.21 -18.21
N ILE A 7 0.11 3.68 -19.44
CA ILE A 7 -1.17 4.21 -19.93
C ILE A 7 -2.23 3.10 -19.93
N GLY A 8 -1.90 1.91 -20.43
CA GLY A 8 -2.81 0.76 -20.42
C GLY A 8 -3.20 0.33 -19.02
N SER A 9 -2.24 0.28 -18.09
CA SER A 9 -2.52 -0.04 -16.68
C SER A 9 -3.41 1.02 -16.02
N LEU A 10 -3.14 2.30 -16.25
CA LEU A 10 -3.96 3.40 -15.72
C LEU A 10 -5.40 3.32 -16.25
N ALA A 11 -5.57 3.12 -17.56
CA ALA A 11 -6.88 2.98 -18.17
C ALA A 11 -7.65 1.76 -17.63
N PHE A 12 -6.96 0.63 -17.43
CA PHE A 12 -7.55 -0.57 -16.84
C PHE A 12 -8.02 -0.33 -15.39
N VAL A 13 -7.17 0.28 -14.57
CA VAL A 13 -7.50 0.58 -13.16
C VAL A 13 -8.68 1.55 -13.08
N LEU A 14 -8.68 2.62 -13.88
CA LEU A 14 -9.80 3.57 -13.93
C LEU A 14 -11.09 2.92 -14.43
N GLY A 15 -11.02 2.05 -15.44
CA GLY A 15 -12.16 1.30 -15.94
C GLY A 15 -12.75 0.37 -14.88
N LEU A 16 -11.91 -0.43 -14.23
CA LEU A 16 -12.31 -1.33 -13.14
C LEU A 16 -12.95 -0.55 -11.99
N PHE A 17 -12.33 0.56 -11.60
CA PHE A 17 -12.86 1.43 -10.54
C PHE A 17 -14.24 2.00 -10.92
N THR A 18 -14.39 2.48 -12.15
CA THR A 18 -15.68 3.01 -12.64
C THR A 18 -16.77 1.93 -12.65
N VAL A 19 -16.44 0.71 -13.10
CA VAL A 19 -17.38 -0.42 -13.12
C VAL A 19 -17.81 -0.80 -11.70
N ILE A 20 -16.86 -0.87 -10.77
CA ILE A 20 -17.15 -1.26 -9.38
C ILE A 20 -17.93 -0.17 -8.66
N PHE A 21 -17.47 1.08 -8.66
CA PHE A 21 -18.01 2.15 -7.81
C PHE A 21 -19.15 2.97 -8.43
N ILE A 22 -19.36 2.88 -9.75
CA ILE A 22 -20.44 3.59 -10.44
C ILE A 22 -21.37 2.58 -11.12
N GLY A 23 -20.82 1.63 -11.88
CA GLY A 23 -21.60 0.64 -12.62
C GLY A 23 -22.40 -0.30 -11.72
N MET A 24 -21.77 -0.87 -10.69
CA MET A 24 -22.41 -1.82 -9.78
C MET A 24 -23.52 -1.14 -8.95
N PRO A 25 -23.28 0.03 -8.30
CA PRO A 25 -24.34 0.85 -7.72
C PRO A 25 -25.50 1.16 -8.65
N TRP A 26 -25.22 1.61 -9.89
CA TRP A 26 -26.24 1.97 -10.86
C TRP A 26 -27.11 0.77 -11.25
N HIS A 27 -26.50 -0.39 -11.48
CA HIS A 27 -27.21 -1.61 -11.79
C HIS A 27 -28.10 -2.08 -10.62
N VAL A 28 -27.65 -1.87 -9.38
CA VAL A 28 -28.42 -2.24 -8.17
C VAL A 28 -29.65 -1.35 -7.96
N THR A 29 -29.61 -0.08 -8.38
CA THR A 29 -30.74 0.86 -8.24
C THR A 29 -31.70 0.91 -9.42
N VAL A 30 -31.22 0.71 -10.66
CA VAL A 30 -32.03 0.93 -11.88
C VAL A 30 -32.59 -0.37 -12.46
N SER A 31 -31.96 -1.51 -12.21
CA SER A 31 -32.46 -2.80 -12.69
C SER A 31 -33.45 -3.40 -11.68
N ASP A 32 -34.72 -3.55 -12.10
CA ASP A 32 -35.75 -4.26 -11.31
C ASP A 32 -35.57 -5.78 -11.34
N ASP A 33 -34.77 -6.30 -12.27
CA ASP A 33 -34.39 -7.71 -12.40
C ASP A 33 -32.87 -7.90 -12.23
N PRO A 34 -32.39 -8.73 -11.29
CA PRO A 34 -33.12 -9.51 -10.29
C PRO A 34 -33.61 -8.67 -9.10
N VAL A 35 -34.70 -9.09 -8.45
CA VAL A 35 -35.25 -8.42 -7.26
C VAL A 35 -34.28 -8.51 -6.08
N VAL A 36 -33.40 -7.52 -5.96
CA VAL A 36 -32.40 -7.47 -4.90
C VAL A 36 -33.07 -7.04 -3.58
N PRO A 37 -33.01 -7.85 -2.51
CA PRO A 37 -33.55 -7.44 -1.23
C PRO A 37 -32.93 -6.13 -0.74
N TRP A 38 -33.74 -5.26 -0.14
CA TRP A 38 -33.29 -3.95 0.35
C TRP A 38 -32.07 -4.02 1.28
N TRP A 39 -31.97 -5.05 2.11
CA TRP A 39 -30.83 -5.27 3.01
C TRP A 39 -29.54 -5.59 2.25
N LEU A 40 -29.64 -6.33 1.13
CA LEU A 40 -28.48 -6.64 0.30
C LEU A 40 -28.02 -5.37 -0.44
N ARG A 41 -28.97 -4.54 -0.91
CA ARG A 41 -28.64 -3.23 -1.49
C ARG A 41 -27.86 -2.38 -0.49
N ILE A 42 -28.38 -2.23 0.73
CA ILE A 42 -27.71 -1.48 1.80
C ILE A 42 -26.34 -2.07 2.13
N ALA A 43 -26.23 -3.40 2.26
CA ALA A 43 -24.96 -4.07 2.53
C ALA A 43 -23.91 -3.81 1.45
N VAL A 44 -24.30 -3.89 0.17
CA VAL A 44 -23.41 -3.57 -0.97
C VAL A 44 -22.94 -2.12 -0.90
N TYR A 45 -23.84 -1.16 -0.66
CA TYR A 45 -23.45 0.25 -0.51
C TYR A 45 -22.56 0.50 0.70
N CYS A 46 -22.79 -0.15 1.84
CA CYS A 46 -21.95 -0.05 3.02
C CYS A 46 -20.54 -0.60 2.75
N ILE A 47 -20.43 -1.74 2.07
CA ILE A 47 -19.13 -2.34 1.73
C ILE A 47 -18.38 -1.45 0.73
N LEU A 48 -19.04 -1.05 -0.36
CA LEU A 48 -18.44 -0.21 -1.40
C LEU A 48 -18.03 1.15 -0.84
N GLY A 49 -18.93 1.80 -0.10
CA GLY A 49 -18.68 3.10 0.53
C GLY A 49 -17.58 3.04 1.59
N GLY A 50 -17.56 1.99 2.41
CA GLY A 50 -16.50 1.76 3.40
C GLY A 50 -15.12 1.60 2.76
N ILE A 51 -15.02 0.77 1.71
CA ILE A 51 -13.77 0.60 0.95
C ILE A 51 -13.36 1.93 0.32
N LEU A 52 -14.29 2.67 -0.29
CA LEU A 52 -14.00 3.97 -0.90
C LEU A 52 -13.46 4.98 0.12
N LEU A 53 -14.06 5.04 1.31
CA LEU A 53 -13.64 5.93 2.39
C LEU A 53 -12.23 5.60 2.91
N VAL A 54 -11.91 4.32 3.07
CA VAL A 54 -10.55 3.88 3.42
C VAL A 54 -9.56 4.30 2.33
N LEU A 55 -9.88 4.06 1.05
CA LEU A 55 -9.01 4.45 -0.07
C LEU A 55 -8.76 5.97 -0.12
N ILE A 56 -9.78 6.79 0.12
CA ILE A 56 -9.63 8.25 0.19
C ILE A 56 -8.73 8.64 1.37
N THR A 57 -8.95 8.05 2.53
CA THR A 57 -8.16 8.34 3.74
C THR A 57 -6.69 8.00 3.52
N VAL A 58 -6.40 6.81 3.01
CA VAL A 58 -5.04 6.38 2.66
C VAL A 58 -4.43 7.30 1.60
N ALA A 59 -5.19 7.69 0.57
CA ALA A 59 -4.70 8.60 -0.46
C ALA A 59 -4.33 9.99 0.09
N ILE A 60 -5.07 10.51 1.06
CA ILE A 60 -4.76 11.76 1.76
C ILE A 60 -3.49 11.60 2.61
N GLU A 61 -3.39 10.50 3.36
CA GLU A 61 -2.23 10.22 4.20
C GLU A 61 -0.94 10.08 3.37
N GLN A 62 -1.01 9.39 2.23
CA GLN A 62 0.09 9.27 1.28
C GLN A 62 0.51 10.62 0.69
N ARG A 63 -0.44 11.53 0.42
CA ARG A 63 -0.11 12.90 -0.02
C ARG A 63 0.63 13.69 1.07
N LYS A 64 0.21 13.56 2.33
CA LYS A 64 0.86 14.24 3.46
C LYS A 64 2.31 13.76 3.65
N GLY A 65 2.55 12.46 3.53
CA GLY A 65 3.91 11.89 3.57
C GLY A 65 4.81 12.37 2.42
N LYS A 66 4.23 12.63 1.23
CA LYS A 66 4.97 13.10 0.06
C LYS A 66 5.33 14.59 0.13
N VAL A 67 4.41 15.42 0.61
CA VAL A 67 4.65 16.87 0.82
C VAL A 67 5.77 17.12 1.83
N LEU A 68 5.87 16.29 2.88
CA LEU A 68 6.98 16.35 3.84
C LEU A 68 8.33 15.94 3.22
N GLY A 69 8.32 15.13 2.16
CA GLY A 69 9.52 14.70 1.44
C GLY A 69 10.00 15.68 0.37
N GLU A 70 9.13 16.55 -0.16
CA GLU A 70 9.46 17.56 -1.18
C GLU A 70 9.97 18.90 -0.60
N GLU A 71 9.66 19.20 0.66
CA GLU A 71 10.15 20.39 1.37
C GLU A 71 11.67 20.36 1.67
N LEU A 72 12.35 19.25 1.40
CA LEU A 72 13.81 19.07 1.62
C LEU A 72 14.67 19.39 0.38
N SER A 73 14.19 20.25 -0.52
CA SER A 73 14.91 20.66 -1.73
C SER A 73 15.32 22.14 -1.71
N SER A 74 16.20 22.52 -0.76
CA SER A 74 16.88 23.83 -0.69
C SER A 74 18.03 23.78 0.35
N PRO A 75 19.14 24.54 0.16
CA PRO A 75 20.49 24.03 -0.11
C PRO A 75 21.04 23.10 1.00
N GLU A 76 21.69 22.00 0.60
CA GLU A 76 22.15 20.87 1.44
C GLU A 76 22.18 21.12 2.96
N PRO A 77 21.08 20.82 3.68
CA PRO A 77 21.16 20.60 5.10
C PRO A 77 21.90 19.28 5.31
N VAL A 78 22.91 19.28 6.18
CA VAL A 78 23.61 18.05 6.58
C VAL A 78 22.54 17.05 7.01
N PRO A 79 22.41 15.89 6.34
CA PRO A 79 21.34 14.97 6.64
C PRO A 79 21.45 14.55 8.11
N GLN A 80 20.32 14.55 8.82
CA GLN A 80 20.24 14.22 10.24
C GLN A 80 20.79 12.81 10.55
N MET A 81 20.88 11.95 9.54
CA MET A 81 21.43 10.60 9.62
C MET A 81 22.38 10.34 8.44
N LEU A 82 23.57 9.83 8.74
CA LEU A 82 24.59 9.48 7.74
C LEU A 82 24.69 7.96 7.64
N LEU A 83 24.47 7.41 6.45
CA LEU A 83 24.59 5.98 6.17
C LEU A 83 25.78 5.75 5.23
N LEU A 84 26.75 4.97 5.68
CA LEU A 84 28.03 4.78 4.99
C LEU A 84 28.37 3.30 4.95
N ASN A 85 29.04 2.88 3.89
CA ASN A 85 29.67 1.56 3.83
C ASN A 85 31.09 1.57 4.42
N SER A 86 31.62 2.75 4.78
CA SER A 86 32.90 2.93 5.47
C SER A 86 32.71 2.76 6.97
N THR A 87 33.71 2.18 7.64
CA THR A 87 33.74 2.07 9.11
C THR A 87 33.97 3.41 9.80
N GLU A 88 34.52 4.39 9.08
CA GLU A 88 34.90 5.70 9.62
C GLU A 88 34.41 6.86 8.75
N VAL A 89 34.17 8.00 9.39
CA VAL A 89 33.78 9.27 8.75
C VAL A 89 35.00 10.20 8.71
N PRO A 90 35.52 10.60 7.53
CA PRO A 90 36.66 11.50 7.47
C PRO A 90 36.40 12.82 8.21
N GLY A 91 37.33 13.21 9.08
CA GLY A 91 37.25 14.46 9.83
C GLY A 91 36.23 14.44 10.99
N ARG A 92 35.71 13.28 11.38
CA ARG A 92 34.90 13.11 12.61
C ARG A 92 35.40 11.92 13.42
N GLU A 93 35.41 12.08 14.74
CA GLU A 93 35.70 10.99 15.68
C GLU A 93 34.39 10.38 16.21
N ILE A 94 34.38 9.05 16.34
CA ILE A 94 33.24 8.31 16.89
C ILE A 94 33.26 8.44 18.41
N THR A 95 32.25 9.08 18.99
CA THR A 95 32.13 9.28 20.45
C THR A 95 31.60 8.04 21.17
N GLU A 96 30.73 7.27 20.53
CA GLU A 96 30.07 6.11 21.12
C GLU A 96 29.65 5.10 20.04
N ILE A 97 29.74 3.80 20.36
CA ILE A 97 29.26 2.71 19.51
C ILE A 97 28.04 2.08 20.20
N LEU A 98 26.85 2.32 19.65
CA LEU A 98 25.58 1.83 20.22
C LEU A 98 25.30 0.34 19.94
N GLY A 99 26.02 -0.27 19.01
CA GLY A 99 25.87 -1.67 18.61
C GLY A 99 25.54 -1.86 17.13
N LEU A 100 25.33 -3.12 16.73
CA LEU A 100 25.04 -3.50 15.36
C LEU A 100 23.53 -3.44 15.09
N VAL A 101 23.14 -2.77 14.00
CA VAL A 101 21.76 -2.77 13.49
C VAL A 101 21.70 -3.66 12.24
N LYS A 102 20.74 -4.60 12.21
CA LYS A 102 20.50 -5.49 11.05
C LYS A 102 19.10 -5.24 10.50
N GLY A 103 19.02 -4.88 9.22
CA GLY A 103 17.76 -4.76 8.49
C GLY A 103 17.58 -5.92 7.53
N HIS A 104 16.35 -6.42 7.40
CA HIS A 104 15.97 -7.42 6.42
C HIS A 104 14.81 -6.89 5.56
N THR A 105 14.91 -7.09 4.26
CA THR A 105 13.82 -6.78 3.31
C THR A 105 13.54 -8.03 2.51
N ILE A 106 12.28 -8.47 2.51
CA ILE A 106 11.79 -9.56 1.68
C ILE A 106 10.91 -8.99 0.57
N PHE A 107 10.97 -9.60 -0.61
CA PHE A 107 10.08 -9.22 -1.71
C PHE A 107 8.68 -9.80 -1.50
N ALA A 108 7.66 -9.06 -1.93
CA ALA A 108 6.29 -9.58 -1.95
C ALA A 108 6.20 -10.80 -2.90
N ILE A 109 5.43 -11.80 -2.48
CA ILE A 109 5.18 -13.03 -3.24
C ILE A 109 3.92 -12.87 -4.10
N TRP A 110 3.59 -13.90 -4.90
CA TRP A 110 2.35 -13.85 -5.68
C TRP A 110 1.13 -13.72 -4.76
N LEU A 111 0.12 -12.97 -5.22
CA LEU A 111 -1.05 -12.53 -4.45
C LEU A 111 -1.74 -13.64 -3.65
N GLY A 112 -1.81 -14.87 -4.17
CA GLY A 112 -2.43 -15.98 -3.47
C GLY A 112 -1.72 -16.38 -2.16
N LYS A 113 -0.38 -16.32 -2.14
CA LYS A 113 0.39 -16.61 -0.92
C LYS A 113 0.28 -15.45 0.09
N ASP A 114 0.23 -14.21 -0.38
CA ASP A 114 -0.05 -13.03 0.47
C ASP A 114 -1.46 -13.12 1.10
N LEU A 115 -2.47 -13.59 0.36
CA LEU A 115 -3.82 -13.77 0.90
C LEU A 115 -3.86 -14.88 1.97
N SER A 116 -3.18 -16.01 1.73
CA SER A 116 -3.02 -17.07 2.73
C SER A 116 -2.38 -16.53 4.02
N ALA A 117 -1.30 -15.75 3.88
CA ALA A 117 -0.63 -15.13 5.01
C ALA A 117 -1.54 -14.15 5.76
N LEU A 118 -2.34 -13.34 5.05
CA LEU A 118 -3.31 -12.44 5.67
C LEU A 118 -4.38 -13.19 6.47
N VAL A 119 -4.92 -14.27 5.91
CA VAL A 119 -5.91 -15.12 6.61
C VAL A 119 -5.30 -15.71 7.88
N ARG A 120 -4.06 -16.23 7.79
CA ARG A 120 -3.33 -16.75 8.95
C ARG A 120 -3.07 -15.68 10.00
N LEU A 121 -2.69 -14.46 9.59
CA LEU A 121 -2.50 -13.33 10.50
C LEU A 121 -3.75 -13.04 11.33
N VAL A 122 -4.92 -13.02 10.68
CA VAL A 122 -6.21 -12.74 11.36
C VAL A 122 -6.62 -13.90 12.28
N LEU A 123 -6.37 -15.14 11.86
CA LEU A 123 -6.72 -16.33 12.63
C LEU A 123 -5.67 -16.70 13.70
N GLY A 124 -4.52 -16.02 13.73
CA GLY A 124 -3.43 -16.29 14.68
C GLY A 124 -2.52 -17.47 14.31
N GLY A 125 -2.41 -17.82 13.02
CA GLY A 125 -1.51 -18.85 12.51
C GLY A 125 -0.14 -18.32 12.09
N GLU A 126 0.85 -19.22 11.99
CA GLU A 126 2.22 -18.86 11.59
C GLU A 126 2.32 -18.45 10.11
N LEU A 127 3.11 -17.41 9.85
CA LEU A 127 3.39 -16.87 8.52
C LEU A 127 4.51 -17.64 7.83
N THR A 128 4.28 -18.94 7.61
CA THR A 128 5.28 -19.89 7.08
C THR A 128 6.04 -19.36 5.86
N GLU A 129 5.33 -18.74 4.93
CA GLU A 129 5.88 -18.25 3.67
C GLU A 129 6.87 -17.10 3.86
N TYR A 130 6.62 -16.20 4.80
CA TYR A 130 7.54 -15.10 5.09
C TYR A 130 8.67 -15.55 6.01
N THR A 131 8.40 -16.48 6.95
CA THR A 131 9.43 -17.08 7.80
C THR A 131 10.47 -17.84 6.96
N GLU A 132 10.04 -18.63 5.97
CA GLU A 132 10.93 -19.31 5.02
C GLU A 132 11.85 -18.33 4.25
N MET A 133 11.37 -17.10 4.00
CA MET A 133 12.15 -16.08 3.29
C MET A 133 13.14 -15.33 4.20
N MET A 134 12.98 -15.39 5.52
CA MET A 134 13.89 -14.72 6.46
C MET A 134 15.16 -15.52 6.72
N GLY A 135 15.13 -16.85 6.51
CA GLY A 135 16.28 -17.75 6.69
C GLY A 135 16.49 -18.15 8.15
#